data_AF-A0A1I1N4G2-F1
#
_entry.id   AF-A0A1I1N4G2-F1
#
_cell.length_a   1.000
_cell.length_b   1.000
_cell.length_c   1.000
_cell.angle_alpha   90.00
_cell.angle_beta   90.00
_cell.angle_gamma   90.00
#
_symmetry.space_group_name_H-M   'P 1'
#
loop_
_entity.id
_entity.type
_entity.pdbx_description
1 polymer ?
#
loop_
_entity_poly.entity_id
_entity_poly.type
_entity_poly.pdbx_seq_one_letter_code
_entity_poly.pdbx_strand_id
1 'polypeptide(L)'
;MKIESELTSRLDKWLYFLKHLEDFQAMPSIFKDDVFEQAFEKAELARMGQSDLEKYEMNLKVYRDNKAVYDYAIETAINKAKNNEKIEIARKLIRRNLTNEEIAEDTGLSITEIEVLRGN
;
A
#
# COMPACT_ATOMS: atom_id res chain seq x y z
N MET A 1 -21.44 -5.55 -40.34
CA MET A 1 -21.02 -5.51 -38.93
C MET A 1 -19.53 -5.21 -38.95
N LYS A 2 -19.07 -4.28 -38.11
CA LYS A 2 -17.78 -3.61 -38.31
C LYS A 2 -16.58 -4.50 -37.93
N ILE A 3 -15.56 -4.51 -38.79
CA ILE A 3 -14.26 -5.17 -38.57
C ILE A 3 -13.32 -4.26 -37.75
N GLU A 4 -12.18 -4.77 -37.27
CA GLU A 4 -11.25 -4.00 -36.40
C GLU A 4 -10.87 -2.63 -36.96
N SER A 5 -10.75 -2.52 -38.30
CA SER A 5 -10.45 -1.27 -39.01
C SER A 5 -11.61 -0.26 -39.09
N GLU A 6 -12.82 -0.65 -38.67
CA GLU A 6 -14.04 0.17 -38.74
C GLU A 6 -14.51 0.66 -37.35
N LEU A 7 -13.80 0.28 -36.27
CA LEU A 7 -14.05 0.66 -34.88
C LEU A 7 -13.80 2.15 -34.65
N THR A 8 -14.82 2.96 -34.95
CA THR A 8 -14.75 4.43 -34.96
C THR A 8 -15.29 5.06 -33.67
N SER A 9 -16.23 4.42 -32.99
CA SER A 9 -16.82 4.92 -31.74
C SER A 9 -16.47 4.06 -30.52
N ARG A 10 -16.52 4.64 -29.32
CA ARG A 10 -16.31 3.91 -28.05
C ARG A 10 -17.34 2.80 -27.87
N LEU A 11 -18.57 3.00 -28.35
CA LEU A 11 -19.63 1.99 -28.34
C LEU A 11 -19.30 0.79 -29.26
N ASP A 12 -18.81 1.05 -30.47
CA ASP A 12 -18.41 -0.01 -31.39
C ASP A 12 -17.30 -0.89 -30.78
N LYS A 13 -16.34 -0.25 -30.08
CA LYS A 13 -15.27 -0.95 -29.36
C LYS A 13 -15.80 -1.84 -28.24
N TRP A 14 -16.76 -1.37 -27.45
CA TRP A 14 -17.41 -2.19 -26.41
C TRP A 14 -18.20 -3.37 -26.98
N LEU A 15 -18.95 -3.16 -28.06
CA LEU A 15 -19.72 -4.24 -28.70
C LEU A 15 -18.80 -5.31 -29.28
N TYR A 16 -17.69 -4.91 -29.90
CA TYR A 16 -16.68 -5.85 -30.39
C TYR A 16 -16.00 -6.61 -29.25
N PHE A 17 -15.60 -5.89 -28.19
CA PHE A 17 -14.98 -6.47 -27.01
C PHE A 17 -15.85 -7.55 -26.36
N LEU A 18 -17.14 -7.27 -26.11
CA LEU A 18 -18.06 -8.22 -25.49
C LEU A 18 -18.35 -9.42 -26.39
N LYS A 19 -18.43 -9.22 -27.72
CA LYS A 19 -18.72 -10.29 -28.67
C LYS A 19 -17.58 -11.29 -28.80
N HIS A 20 -16.33 -10.80 -28.78
CA HIS A 20 -15.13 -11.61 -28.99
C HIS A 20 -14.40 -11.93 -27.69
N LEU A 21 -15.07 -11.73 -26.54
CA LEU A 21 -14.45 -11.85 -25.21
C LEU A 21 -13.88 -13.24 -24.96
N GLU A 22 -14.61 -14.29 -25.36
CA GLU A 22 -14.18 -15.69 -25.20
C GLU A 22 -13.04 -16.08 -26.15
N ASP A 23 -12.90 -15.39 -27.29
CA ASP A 23 -11.91 -15.68 -28.32
C ASP A 23 -10.55 -15.03 -28.02
N PHE A 24 -10.50 -14.02 -27.14
CA PHE A 24 -9.27 -13.32 -26.82
C PHE A 24 -8.31 -14.22 -26.03
N GLN A 25 -7.16 -14.51 -26.62
CA GLN A 25 -6.03 -15.17 -25.94
C GLN A 25 -5.12 -14.16 -25.23
N ALA A 26 -5.08 -12.93 -25.72
CA ALA A 26 -4.37 -11.81 -25.14
C ALA A 26 -5.02 -10.50 -25.57
N MET A 27 -4.81 -9.43 -24.81
CA MET A 27 -5.41 -8.12 -25.09
C MET A 27 -4.91 -7.53 -26.43
N PRO A 28 -5.80 -7.29 -27.41
CA PRO A 28 -5.41 -6.65 -28.66
C PRO A 28 -5.01 -5.17 -28.47
N SER A 29 -3.98 -4.72 -29.21
CA SER A 29 -3.44 -3.35 -29.11
C SER A 29 -4.46 -2.23 -29.38
N ILE A 30 -5.56 -2.52 -30.07
CA ILE A 30 -6.67 -1.60 -30.34
C ILE A 30 -7.46 -1.17 -29.09
N PHE A 31 -7.29 -1.91 -27.98
CA PHE A 31 -7.97 -1.69 -26.71
C PHE A 31 -7.10 -1.04 -25.62
N LYS A 32 -5.90 -0.54 -25.94
CA LYS A 32 -5.00 0.15 -24.99
C LYS A 32 -5.58 1.49 -24.49
N ASP A 33 -6.61 1.42 -23.67
CA ASP A 33 -7.29 2.48 -22.93
C ASP A 33 -7.54 1.92 -21.53
N ASP A 34 -7.24 2.71 -20.49
CA ASP A 34 -7.25 2.31 -19.07
C ASP A 34 -8.54 1.59 -18.63
N VAL A 35 -9.68 1.90 -19.27
CA VAL A 35 -10.97 1.27 -18.93
C VAL A 35 -11.10 -0.14 -19.53
N PHE A 36 -10.55 -0.37 -20.72
CA PHE A 36 -10.57 -1.69 -21.35
C PHE A 36 -9.53 -2.62 -20.74
N GLU A 37 -8.41 -2.10 -20.23
CA GLU A 37 -7.44 -2.88 -19.44
C GLU A 37 -8.10 -3.47 -18.19
N GLN A 38 -8.77 -2.62 -17.39
CA GLN A 38 -9.51 -3.08 -16.20
C GLN A 38 -10.64 -4.06 -16.54
N ALA A 39 -11.31 -3.88 -17.68
CA ALA A 39 -12.36 -4.80 -18.12
C ALA A 39 -11.79 -6.16 -18.54
N PHE A 40 -10.64 -6.17 -19.23
CA PHE A 40 -9.95 -7.40 -19.64
C PHE A 40 -9.42 -8.17 -18.43
N GLU A 41 -8.80 -7.49 -17.45
CA GLU A 41 -8.36 -8.11 -16.20
C GLU A 41 -9.52 -8.78 -15.46
N LYS A 42 -10.68 -8.10 -15.36
CA LYS A 42 -11.88 -8.67 -14.74
C LYS A 42 -12.43 -9.87 -15.51
N ALA A 43 -12.41 -9.83 -16.85
CA ALA A 43 -12.86 -10.93 -17.67
C ALA A 43 -11.93 -12.15 -17.56
N GLU A 44 -10.62 -11.95 -17.53
CA GLU A 44 -9.63 -13.01 -17.29
C GLU A 44 -9.83 -13.64 -15.91
N LEU A 45 -10.03 -12.84 -14.86
CA LEU A 45 -10.36 -13.35 -13.53
C LEU A 45 -11.68 -14.13 -13.51
N ALA A 46 -12.69 -13.70 -14.27
CA ALA A 46 -13.96 -14.42 -14.39
C ALA A 46 -13.85 -15.72 -15.20
N ARG A 47 -12.89 -15.80 -16.14
CA ARG A 47 -12.59 -16.99 -16.93
C ARG A 47 -11.78 -18.04 -16.15
N MET A 48 -11.04 -17.62 -15.12
CA MET A 48 -10.25 -18.54 -14.31
C MET A 48 -11.11 -19.67 -13.74
N GLY A 49 -10.63 -20.91 -13.91
CA GLY A 49 -11.22 -22.04 -13.20
C GLY A 49 -11.05 -21.90 -11.70
N GLN A 50 -11.90 -22.59 -10.93
CA GLN A 50 -11.92 -22.53 -9.46
C GLN A 50 -10.52 -22.65 -8.82
N SER A 51 -9.69 -23.56 -9.32
CA SER A 51 -8.33 -23.78 -8.80
C SER A 51 -7.36 -22.62 -9.05
N ASP A 52 -7.53 -21.89 -10.15
CA ASP A 52 -6.65 -20.76 -10.48
C ASP A 52 -7.12 -19.47 -9.79
N LEU A 53 -8.42 -19.32 -9.59
CA LEU A 53 -8.99 -18.28 -8.73
C LEU A 53 -8.50 -18.42 -7.28
N GLU A 54 -8.54 -19.63 -6.72
CA GLU A 54 -8.03 -19.90 -5.36
C GLU A 54 -6.54 -19.56 -5.21
N LYS A 55 -5.70 -19.91 -6.21
CA LYS A 55 -4.28 -19.53 -6.22
C LYS A 55 -4.11 -18.02 -6.31
N TYR A 56 -4.89 -17.35 -7.15
CA TYR A 56 -4.85 -15.90 -7.29
C TYR A 56 -5.21 -15.21 -5.97
N GLU A 57 -6.29 -15.63 -5.32
CA GLU A 57 -6.71 -15.13 -4.01
C GLU A 57 -5.65 -15.39 -2.93
N MET A 58 -5.05 -16.59 -2.92
CA MET A 58 -3.96 -16.92 -2.00
C MET A 58 -2.75 -16.00 -2.20
N ASN A 59 -2.33 -15.77 -3.45
CA ASN A 59 -1.22 -14.87 -3.77
C ASN A 59 -1.53 -13.43 -3.35
N LEU A 60 -2.77 -12.97 -3.61
CA LEU A 60 -3.22 -11.65 -3.20
C LEU A 60 -3.24 -11.50 -1.67
N LYS A 61 -3.65 -12.55 -0.95
CA LYS A 61 -3.58 -12.60 0.52
C LYS A 61 -2.12 -12.48 0.99
N VAL A 62 -1.21 -13.29 0.43
CA VAL A 62 0.23 -13.22 0.78
C VAL A 62 0.80 -11.84 0.52
N TYR A 63 0.49 -11.22 -0.61
CA TYR A 63 0.91 -9.86 -0.93
C TYR A 63 0.40 -8.85 0.11
N ARG A 64 -0.88 -8.91 0.47
CA ARG A 64 -1.50 -8.02 1.47
C ARG A 64 -0.89 -8.22 2.85
N ASP A 65 -0.68 -9.46 3.27
CA ASP A 65 -0.03 -9.79 4.55
C ASP A 65 1.39 -9.22 4.59
N ASN A 66 2.17 -9.40 3.53
CA ASN A 66 3.52 -8.85 3.42
C ASN A 66 3.53 -7.32 3.47
N LYS A 67 2.60 -6.67 2.76
CA LYS A 67 2.46 -5.21 2.79
C LYS A 67 2.11 -4.71 4.20
N ALA A 68 1.19 -5.37 4.89
CA ALA A 68 0.82 -5.02 6.27
C ALA A 68 2.01 -5.14 7.23
N VAL A 69 2.82 -6.20 7.11
CA VAL A 69 4.05 -6.38 7.91
C VAL A 69 5.06 -5.27 7.61
N TYR A 70 5.27 -4.94 6.34
CA TYR A 70 6.19 -3.88 5.92
C TYR A 70 5.76 -2.51 6.42
N ASP A 71 4.49 -2.15 6.25
CA ASP A 71 3.92 -0.88 6.71
C ASP A 71 4.06 -0.75 8.24
N TYR A 72 3.74 -1.81 8.99
CA TYR A 72 3.93 -1.87 10.44
C TYR A 72 5.40 -1.70 10.86
N ALA A 73 6.33 -2.32 10.12
CA ALA A 73 7.76 -2.18 10.38
C ALA A 73 8.25 -0.74 10.18
N ILE A 74 7.79 -0.07 9.12
CA ILE A 74 8.10 1.35 8.88
C ILE A 74 7.54 2.22 10.01
N GLU A 75 6.25 2.06 10.33
CA GLU A 75 5.61 2.86 11.36
C GLU A 75 6.31 2.70 12.72
N THR A 76 6.63 1.45 13.08
CA THR A 76 7.38 1.13 14.29
C THR A 76 8.76 1.76 14.29
N ALA A 77 9.48 1.73 13.15
CA ALA A 77 10.80 2.35 13.03
C ALA A 77 10.74 3.87 13.18
N ILE A 78 9.75 4.53 12.58
CA ILE A 78 9.53 5.98 12.70
C ILE A 78 9.21 6.35 14.16
N ASN A 79 8.32 5.61 14.80
CA ASN A 79 7.95 5.87 16.20
C ASN A 79 9.14 5.67 17.14
N LYS A 80 9.94 4.61 16.95
CA LYS A 80 11.18 4.40 17.70
C LYS A 80 12.19 5.52 17.46
N ALA A 81 12.37 5.97 16.21
CA ALA A 81 13.27 7.06 15.88
C ALA A 81 12.88 8.37 16.59
N LYS A 82 11.59 8.73 16.53
CA LYS A 82 11.05 9.90 17.24
C LYS A 82 11.25 9.80 18.76
N ASN A 83 10.99 8.62 19.33
CA ASN A 83 11.18 8.42 20.76
C ASN A 83 12.66 8.51 21.18
N ASN A 84 13.56 7.92 20.38
CA ASN A 84 15.00 8.01 20.61
C ASN A 84 15.50 9.46 20.51
N GLU A 85 14.97 10.25 19.58
CA GLU A 85 15.28 11.68 19.48
C GLU A 85 14.86 12.44 20.74
N LYS A 86 13.64 12.20 21.26
CA LYS A 86 13.18 12.77 22.53
C LYS A 86 14.11 12.42 23.69
N ILE A 87 14.52 11.15 23.79
CA ILE A 87 15.45 10.66 24.81
C ILE A 87 16.81 11.37 24.71
N GLU A 88 17.34 11.52 23.49
CA GLU A 88 18.62 12.21 23.28
C GLU A 88 18.56 13.70 23.61
N ILE A 89 17.43 14.36 23.32
CA ILE A 89 17.18 15.74 23.73
C ILE A 89 17.10 15.82 25.26
N ALA A 90 16.31 14.96 25.90
CA ALA A 90 16.19 14.92 27.36
C ALA A 90 17.56 14.75 28.03
N ARG A 91 18.42 13.85 27.54
CA ARG A 91 19.80 13.68 28.02
C ARG A 91 20.65 14.94 27.89
N LYS A 92 20.49 15.70 26.79
CA LYS A 92 21.18 17.00 26.63
C LYS A 92 20.68 18.04 27.64
N LEU A 93 19.38 18.07 27.93
CA LEU A 93 18.79 18.99 28.90
C LEU A 93 19.15 18.63 30.35
N ILE A 94 19.19 17.34 30.70
CA ILE A 94 19.68 16.85 32.00
C ILE A 94 21.12 17.35 32.24
N ARG A 95 21.99 17.25 31.23
CA ARG A 95 23.39 17.77 31.31
C ARG A 95 23.48 19.28 31.49
N ARG A 96 22.41 20.02 31.18
CA ARG A 96 22.30 21.47 31.42
C ARG A 96 21.67 21.81 32.78
N ASN A 97 21.38 20.81 33.61
CA ASN A 97 20.77 20.95 34.94
C ASN A 97 19.36 21.57 34.95
N LEU A 98 18.57 21.38 33.90
CA LEU A 98 17.13 21.72 33.92
C LEU A 98 16.38 20.82 34.92
N THR A 99 15.18 21.21 35.34
CA THR A 99 14.32 20.38 36.22
C THR A 99 13.63 19.26 35.44
N ASN A 100 13.04 18.28 36.15
CA ASN A 100 12.30 17.21 35.48
C ASN A 100 11.02 17.74 34.83
N GLU A 101 10.40 18.74 35.44
CA GLU A 101 9.19 19.40 34.97
C GLU A 101 9.44 20.14 33.66
N GLU A 102 10.53 20.93 33.58
CA GLU A 102 10.93 21.64 32.35
C GLU A 102 11.23 20.66 31.21
N ILE A 103 11.94 19.57 31.50
CA ILE A 103 12.30 18.56 30.49
C ILE A 103 11.05 17.81 30.01
N ALA A 104 10.09 17.52 30.90
CA ALA A 104 8.84 16.88 30.54
C ALA A 104 8.01 17.77 29.61
N GLU A 105 7.94 19.08 29.90
CA GLU A 105 7.27 20.07 29.06
C GLU A 105 7.92 20.16 27.67
N ASP A 106 9.25 20.25 27.60
CA ASP A 106 9.98 20.43 26.33
C ASP A 106 10.01 19.18 25.44
N THR A 107 10.05 17.98 26.04
CA THR A 107 10.23 16.72 25.28
C THR A 107 8.95 15.90 25.13
N GLY A 108 7.94 16.20 25.95
CA GLY A 108 6.71 15.41 26.06
C GLY A 108 6.96 14.00 26.59
N LEU A 109 8.06 13.77 27.31
CA LEU A 109 8.30 12.56 28.11
C LEU A 109 7.64 12.71 29.47
N SER A 110 7.29 11.59 30.10
CA SER A 110 6.82 11.58 31.48
C SER A 110 7.96 11.85 32.46
N ILE A 111 7.62 12.42 33.62
CA ILE A 111 8.59 12.66 34.70
C ILE A 111 9.30 11.36 35.11
N THR A 112 8.56 10.24 35.15
CA THR A 112 9.11 8.92 35.48
C THR A 112 10.15 8.44 34.45
N GLU A 113 9.92 8.66 33.16
CA GLU A 113 10.91 8.35 32.11
C GLU A 113 12.18 9.20 32.28
N ILE A 114 12.03 10.47 32.64
CA ILE A 114 13.16 11.40 32.85
C ILE A 114 13.95 11.01 34.10
N GLU A 115 13.28 10.60 35.18
CA GLU A 115 13.94 10.08 36.39
C GLU A 115 14.77 8.83 36.08
N VAL A 116 14.23 7.91 35.27
CA VAL A 116 14.99 6.73 34.80
C VAL A 116 16.20 7.15 33.96
N LEU A 117 16.08 8.19 33.11
CA LEU A 117 17.19 8.71 32.33
C LEU A 117 18.27 9.42 33.18
N ARG A 118 17.93 9.94 34.36
CA ARG A 118 18.90 10.51 35.30
C ARG A 118 19.59 9.46 36.17
N GLY A 119 18.88 8.37 36.46
CA GLY A 119 19.39 7.27 37.29
C GLY A 119 20.36 6.34 36.56
N ASN A 120 20.46 6.45 35.22
CA ASN A 120 21.44 5.75 34.38
C ASN A 120 22.63 6.64 34.06
#